data_AF-A0A7Y5A4E7-F1
#
_entry.id   AF-A0A7Y5A4E7-F1
#
_cell.length_a   1.000
_cell.length_b   1.000
_cell.length_c   1.000
_cell.angle_alpha   90.00
_cell.angle_beta   90.00
_cell.angle_gamma   90.00
#
_symmetry.space_group_name_H-M   'P 1'
#
loop_
_entity.id
_entity.type
_entity.pdbx_description
1 polymer ?
#
loop_
_entity_poly.entity_id
_entity_poly.type
_entity_poly.pdbx_seq_one_letter_code
_entity_poly.pdbx_strand_id
1 'polypeptide(L)'
;MNLFFLSSREDPFPLVCLENGAMAKPVLCFEESGGITELLEDNPSDIITYGSITEAANRIQWYAENPTETHRIGLNLQNKIVENFDIYKASEIINQLIFTLINKS
;
A
#
# COMPACT_ATOMS: atom_id res chain seq x y z
N MET A 1 10.88 -12.27 -7.52
CA MET A 1 10.24 -11.08 -6.93
C MET A 1 8.91 -11.55 -6.36
N ASN A 2 8.63 -11.26 -5.08
CA ASN A 2 7.52 -11.86 -4.35
C ASN A 2 6.49 -10.78 -3.99
N LEU A 3 5.21 -11.09 -4.21
CA LEU A 3 4.04 -10.34 -3.75
C LEU A 3 3.95 -10.33 -2.21
N PHE A 4 3.36 -9.29 -1.63
CA PHE A 4 2.89 -9.28 -0.23
C PHE A 4 1.36 -9.35 -0.18
N PHE A 5 0.80 -10.26 0.61
CA PHE A 5 -0.65 -10.35 0.81
C PHE A 5 -1.00 -9.94 2.24
N LEU A 6 -1.72 -8.82 2.37
CA LEU A 6 -2.29 -8.37 3.63
C LEU A 6 -3.60 -9.13 3.87
N SER A 7 -3.52 -10.21 4.63
CA SER A 7 -4.69 -11.05 5.00
C SER A 7 -5.46 -10.52 6.21
N SER A 8 -5.15 -9.30 6.68
CA SER A 8 -5.85 -8.62 7.76
C SER A 8 -7.28 -8.28 7.33
N ARG A 9 -8.20 -8.20 8.31
CA ARG A 9 -9.60 -7.80 8.04
C ARG A 9 -9.78 -6.29 7.96
N GLU A 10 -8.93 -5.56 8.67
CA GLU A 10 -8.91 -4.10 8.71
C GLU A 10 -7.48 -3.67 9.12
N ASP A 11 -6.94 -2.65 8.46
CA ASP A 11 -5.69 -2.00 8.83
C ASP A 11 -5.77 -0.50 8.45
N PRO A 12 -6.04 0.41 9.42
CA PRO A 12 -6.30 1.81 9.12
C PRO A 12 -5.05 2.54 8.57
N PHE A 13 -3.85 2.05 8.89
CA PHE A 13 -2.61 2.58 8.33
C PHE A 13 -1.54 1.48 8.22
N PRO A 14 -1.52 0.75 7.10
CA PRO A 14 -0.78 -0.50 6.96
C PRO A 14 0.72 -0.26 6.71
N LEU A 15 1.47 0.07 7.76
CA LEU A 15 2.92 0.30 7.69
C LEU A 15 3.65 -0.86 7.00
N VAL A 16 3.23 -2.11 7.27
CA VAL A 16 3.80 -3.29 6.64
C VAL A 16 3.59 -3.32 5.12
N CYS A 17 2.47 -2.79 4.61
CA CYS A 17 2.23 -2.67 3.17
C CYS A 17 3.09 -1.56 2.56
N LEU A 18 3.27 -0.44 3.28
CA LEU A 18 4.16 0.63 2.85
C LEU A 18 5.61 0.14 2.76
N GLU A 19 6.08 -0.62 3.74
CA GLU A 19 7.42 -1.22 3.73
C GLU A 19 7.61 -2.18 2.55
N ASN A 20 6.63 -3.08 2.30
CA ASN A 20 6.71 -4.01 1.18
C ASN A 20 6.65 -3.29 -0.17
N GLY A 21 5.76 -2.31 -0.33
CA GLY A 21 5.69 -1.50 -1.53
C GLY A 21 6.93 -0.65 -1.76
N ALA A 22 7.56 -0.10 -0.71
CA ALA A 22 8.86 0.58 -0.80
C ALA A 22 9.99 -0.34 -1.28
N MET A 23 9.89 -1.65 -1.06
CA MET A 23 10.78 -2.67 -1.63
C MET A 23 10.35 -3.14 -3.03
N ALA A 24 9.50 -2.36 -3.71
CA ALA A 24 8.88 -2.69 -4.97
C ALA A 24 8.07 -3.99 -4.96
N LYS A 25 7.58 -4.48 -3.83
CA LYS A 25 6.71 -5.67 -3.84
C LYS A 25 5.27 -5.24 -4.07
N PRO A 26 4.56 -5.79 -5.06
CA PRO A 26 3.11 -5.59 -5.15
C PRO A 26 2.45 -5.99 -3.84
N VAL A 27 1.31 -5.35 -3.54
CA VAL A 27 0.50 -5.66 -2.37
C VAL A 27 -0.88 -6.10 -2.84
N LEU A 28 -1.39 -7.17 -2.25
CA LEU A 28 -2.77 -7.65 -2.39
C LEU A 28 -3.47 -7.47 -1.04
N CYS A 29 -4.72 -7.02 -1.02
CA CYS A 29 -5.52 -6.89 0.20
C CYS A 29 -6.99 -7.24 -0.07
N PHE A 30 -7.75 -7.43 1.01
CA PHE A 30 -9.20 -7.47 0.89
C PHE A 30 -9.76 -6.06 0.68
N GLU A 31 -10.95 -5.98 0.09
CA GLU A 31 -11.80 -4.79 0.20
C GLU A 31 -12.10 -4.48 1.67
N GLU A 32 -12.52 -3.24 1.95
CA GLU A 32 -12.83 -2.76 3.30
C GLU A 32 -11.66 -2.84 4.31
N SER A 33 -10.41 -3.01 3.83
CA SER A 33 -9.23 -3.16 4.70
C SER A 33 -8.63 -1.83 5.21
N GLY A 34 -9.33 -0.71 5.09
CA GLY A 34 -8.87 0.60 5.56
C GLY A 34 -7.87 1.28 4.61
N GLY A 35 -6.81 1.89 5.15
CA GLY A 35 -5.90 2.75 4.37
C GLY A 35 -5.16 2.07 3.21
N ILE A 36 -5.12 0.73 3.18
CA ILE A 36 -4.52 0.00 2.06
C ILE A 36 -5.34 0.09 0.77
N THR A 37 -6.67 0.12 0.86
CA THR A 37 -7.52 0.13 -0.34
C THR A 37 -7.39 1.45 -1.08
N GLU A 38 -7.26 2.55 -0.34
CA GLU A 38 -6.99 3.89 -0.88
C GLU A 38 -5.62 3.95 -1.59
N LEU A 39 -4.60 3.30 -1.00
CA LEU A 39 -3.27 3.24 -1.61
C LEU A 39 -3.28 2.47 -2.94
N LEU A 40 -4.15 1.48 -3.08
CA LEU A 40 -4.22 0.58 -4.23
C LEU A 40 -5.30 0.95 -5.27
N GLU A 41 -5.95 2.11 -5.16
CA GLU A 41 -7.01 2.55 -6.10
C GLU A 41 -6.60 2.48 -7.58
N ASP A 42 -5.32 2.71 -7.89
CA ASP A 42 -4.77 2.64 -9.26
C ASP A 42 -4.64 1.19 -9.79
N ASN A 43 -4.76 0.19 -8.91
CA ASN A 43 -4.66 -1.23 -9.22
C ASN A 43 -5.82 -2.00 -8.56
N PRO A 44 -7.08 -1.80 -9.00
CA PRO A 44 -8.25 -2.39 -8.34
C PRO A 44 -8.26 -3.93 -8.36
N SER A 45 -7.52 -4.57 -9.27
CA SER A 45 -7.34 -6.03 -9.29
C SER A 45 -6.52 -6.57 -8.10
N ASP A 46 -5.90 -5.69 -7.31
CA ASP A 46 -5.18 -6.02 -6.09
C ASP A 46 -6.03 -5.84 -4.83
N ILE A 47 -7.30 -5.45 -5.00
CA ILE A 47 -8.31 -5.35 -3.96
C ILE A 47 -9.34 -6.44 -4.25
N ILE A 48 -9.30 -7.52 -3.46
CA ILE A 48 -10.13 -8.71 -3.66
C ILE A 48 -11.31 -8.76 -2.70
N THR A 49 -12.34 -9.52 -3.04
CA THR A 49 -13.53 -9.66 -2.19
C THR A 49 -13.16 -10.14 -0.79
N TYR A 50 -13.78 -9.54 0.21
CA TYR A 50 -13.47 -9.79 1.61
C TYR A 50 -13.62 -11.28 1.96
N GLY A 51 -12.54 -11.88 2.46
CA GLY A 51 -12.49 -13.29 2.83
C GLY A 51 -12.45 -14.28 1.66
N SER A 52 -12.36 -13.82 0.40
CA SER A 52 -12.29 -14.68 -0.77
C SER A 52 -10.89 -15.30 -0.94
N ILE A 53 -10.73 -16.51 -0.39
CA ILE A 53 -9.49 -17.29 -0.55
C ILE A 53 -9.25 -17.66 -2.01
N THR A 54 -10.32 -17.90 -2.77
CA THR A 54 -10.25 -18.24 -4.20
C THR A 54 -9.64 -17.09 -5.00
N GLU A 55 -10.10 -15.86 -4.77
CA GLU A 55 -9.53 -14.69 -5.45
C GLU A 55 -8.10 -14.42 -5.02
N ALA A 56 -7.79 -14.58 -3.72
CA ALA A 56 -6.43 -14.48 -3.24
C ALA A 56 -5.50 -15.46 -3.97
N ALA A 57 -5.89 -16.74 -4.02
CA ALA A 57 -5.11 -17.77 -4.70
C ALA A 57 -4.92 -17.48 -6.20
N ASN A 58 -6.00 -17.12 -6.90
CA ASN A 58 -5.94 -16.78 -8.33
C ASN A 58 -5.03 -15.58 -8.59
N ARG A 59 -5.10 -14.54 -7.77
CA ARG A 59 -4.29 -13.33 -7.94
C ARG A 59 -2.82 -13.60 -7.62
N ILE A 60 -2.53 -14.34 -6.56
CA ILE A 60 -1.17 -14.79 -6.22
C ILE A 60 -0.57 -15.62 -7.35
N GLN A 61 -1.34 -16.55 -7.92
CA GLN A 61 -0.92 -17.36 -9.06
C GLN A 61 -0.61 -16.48 -10.28
N TRP A 62 -1.49 -15.53 -10.61
CA TRP A 62 -1.26 -14.60 -11.71
C TRP A 62 0.07 -13.85 -11.55
N TYR A 63 0.37 -13.37 -10.34
CA TYR A 63 1.67 -12.71 -10.07
C TYR A 63 2.85 -13.68 -10.27
N ALA A 64 2.73 -14.93 -9.84
CA ALA A 64 3.76 -15.93 -10.07
C ALA A 64 4.00 -16.23 -11.57
N GLU A 65 2.94 -16.21 -12.37
CA GLU A 65 2.98 -16.50 -13.81
C GLU A 65 3.38 -15.29 -14.67
N ASN A 66 3.27 -14.06 -14.15
CA ASN A 66 3.51 -12.82 -14.88
C ASN A 66 4.64 -11.99 -14.24
N PRO A 67 5.90 -12.48 -14.21
CA PRO A 67 6.99 -11.83 -13.47
C PRO A 67 7.33 -10.41 -13.97
N THR A 68 7.20 -10.15 -15.28
CA THR A 68 7.43 -8.82 -15.85
C THR A 68 6.39 -7.82 -15.36
N GLU A 69 5.10 -8.18 -15.39
CA GLU A 69 4.03 -7.31 -14.89
C GLU A 69 4.10 -7.16 -13.37
N THR A 70 4.43 -8.23 -12.66
CA THR A 70 4.69 -8.19 -11.21
C THR A 70 5.75 -7.15 -10.87
N HIS A 71 6.84 -7.13 -11.64
CA HIS A 71 7.90 -6.15 -11.44
C HIS A 71 7.42 -4.73 -11.72
N ARG A 72 6.69 -4.53 -12.82
CA ARG A 72 6.14 -3.22 -13.20
C ARG A 72 5.17 -2.66 -12.15
N ILE A 73 4.22 -3.47 -11.69
CA ILE A 73 3.25 -3.08 -10.66
C ILE A 73 3.99 -2.73 -9.36
N GLY A 74 4.97 -3.55 -8.98
CA GLY A 74 5.82 -3.31 -7.82
C GLY A 74 6.56 -1.97 -7.87
N LEU A 75 7.18 -1.66 -9.01
CA LEU A 75 7.87 -0.38 -9.21
C LEU A 75 6.92 0.82 -9.16
N ASN A 76 5.71 0.69 -9.71
CA ASN A 76 4.71 1.74 -9.63
C ASN A 76 4.30 2.02 -8.17
N LEU A 77 4.08 0.97 -7.38
CA LEU A 77 3.76 1.10 -5.96
C LEU A 77 4.92 1.72 -5.17
N GLN A 78 6.17 1.33 -5.46
CA GLN A 78 7.35 1.93 -4.86
C GLN A 78 7.42 3.43 -5.13
N ASN A 79 7.23 3.85 -6.38
CA ASN A 79 7.24 5.27 -6.74
C ASN A 79 6.16 6.04 -5.97
N LYS A 80 4.92 5.51 -5.94
CA LYS A 80 3.81 6.10 -5.18
C LYS A 80 4.15 6.25 -3.70
N ILE A 81 4.81 5.27 -3.10
CA ILE A 81 5.19 5.30 -1.68
C ILE A 81 6.28 6.32 -1.39
N VAL A 82 7.37 6.32 -2.19
CA VAL A 82 8.46 7.29 -2.05
C VAL A 82 7.96 8.73 -2.26
N GLU A 83 7.01 8.93 -3.17
CA GLU A 83 6.43 10.24 -3.44
C GLU A 83 5.50 10.73 -2.33
N ASN A 84 4.75 9.86 -1.65
CA ASN A 84 3.67 10.31 -0.77
C ASN A 84 3.87 10.02 0.72
N PHE A 85 4.75 9.09 1.08
CA PHE A 85 4.88 8.57 2.46
C PHE A 85 6.28 8.73 3.04
N ASP A 86 7.03 9.74 2.56
CA ASP A 86 8.33 10.10 3.11
C ASP A 86 8.19 10.75 4.50
N ILE A 87 8.97 10.27 5.46
CA ILE A 87 9.03 10.77 6.84
C ILE A 87 9.36 12.27 6.93
N TYR A 88 10.18 12.79 6.01
CA TYR A 88 10.55 14.20 5.98
C TYR A 88 9.34 15.07 5.61
N LYS A 89 8.48 14.60 4.69
CA LYS A 89 7.24 15.30 4.31
C LYS A 89 6.25 15.36 5.47
N ALA A 90 6.08 14.22 6.16
CA ALA A 90 5.23 14.18 7.36
C ALA A 90 5.78 15.08 8.48
N SER A 91 7.10 15.06 8.70
CA SER A 91 7.75 15.88 9.72
C SER A 91 7.58 17.38 9.46
N GLU A 92 7.67 17.82 8.20
CA GLU A 92 7.47 19.23 7.83
C GLU A 92 6.06 19.71 8.18
N ILE A 93 5.02 18.93 7.83
CA ILE A 93 3.62 19.25 8.12
C ILE A 93 3.38 19.32 9.64
N ILE A 94 3.89 18.33 10.39
CA ILE A 94 3.76 18.30 11.85
C ILE A 94 4.42 19.52 12.47
N ASN A 95 5.62 19.88 12.00
CA ASN A 95 6.35 21.03 12.53
C ASN A 95 5.62 22.36 12.25
N GLN A 96 5.08 22.53 11.04
CA GLN A 96 4.26 23.69 10.68
C GLN A 96 3.01 23.81 11.57
N LEU A 97 2.36 22.69 11.88
CA LEU A 97 1.19 22.66 12.75
C LEU A 97 1.57 23.05 14.20
N ILE A 98 2.66 22.50 14.72
CA ILE A 98 3.20 22.86 16.05
C ILE A 98 3.48 24.36 16.12
N PHE A 99 4.20 24.94 15.15
CA PHE A 99 4.47 26.37 15.11
C PHE A 99 3.19 27.20 15.05
N THR A 100 2.20 26.77 14.28
CA THR A 100 0.91 27.46 14.15
C THR A 100 0.15 27.47 15.48
N LEU A 101 0.16 26.37 16.22
CA LEU A 101 -0.54 26.26 17.50
C LEU A 101 0.15 27.05 18.61
N ILE A 102 1.49 27.03 18.65
CA ILE A 102 2.28 27.79 19.64
C ILE A 102 2.09 29.30 19.43
N ASN A 103 2.13 29.79 18.18
CA ASN A 103 2.05 31.23 17.89
C ASN A 103 0.61 31.79 17.82
N LYS A 104 -0.41 30.95 18.04
CA LYS A 104 -1.82 31.37 18.15
C LYS A 104 -2.25 31.66 19.61
N SER A 105 -1.35 31.44 20.58
CA SER A 105 -1.54 31.72 22.02
C SER A 105 -0.94 33.07 22.38
#